data_AF-A0A1G6UQF8-F1
#
_entry.id   AF-A0A1G6UQF8-F1
#
_cell.length_a   1.000
_cell.length_b   1.000
_cell.length_c   1.000
_cell.angle_alpha   90.00
_cell.angle_beta   90.00
_cell.angle_gamma   90.00
#
_symmetry.space_group_name_H-M   'P 1'
#
loop_
_entity.id
_entity.type
_entity.pdbx_description
1 polymer ?
#
loop_
_entity_poly.entity_id
_entity_poly.type
_entity_poly.pdbx_seq_one_letter_code
_entity_poly.pdbx_strand_id
1 'polypeptide(L)'
;MRIYCTDRFKSEYEILLKNNSYKSLPEALISAFFKGTSAQIMHGAVIIGTGDKKVIKKRLAGSSGFRTYFYAYISKDAVYLSYVYPKTGSLGKQSLSTAFEKILINETADAIQDDNLHVVTESEGRLTFSRSKKS
;
A
#
# COMPACT_ATOMS: atom_id res chain seq x y z
N MET A 1 -15.07 -3.19 -0.34
CA MET A 1 -14.01 -2.45 -1.03
C MET A 1 -12.98 -3.45 -1.53
N ARG A 2 -12.58 -3.41 -2.79
CA ARG A 2 -11.55 -4.29 -3.35
C ARG A 2 -10.16 -3.72 -3.09
N ILE A 3 -9.16 -4.57 -2.98
CA ILE A 3 -7.79 -4.14 -2.72
C ILE A 3 -6.92 -4.61 -3.87
N TYR A 4 -6.20 -3.66 -4.43
CA TYR A 4 -5.26 -3.85 -5.52
C TYR A 4 -3.89 -3.31 -5.12
N CYS A 5 -2.84 -3.72 -5.83
CA CYS A 5 -1.55 -3.08 -5.74
C CYS A 5 -0.85 -2.98 -7.09
N THR A 6 0.08 -2.03 -7.19
CA THR A 6 0.97 -1.90 -8.35
C THR A 6 2.11 -2.93 -8.30
N ASP A 7 2.79 -3.12 -9.42
CA ASP A 7 4.02 -3.93 -9.48
C ASP A 7 5.11 -3.40 -8.54
N ARG A 8 5.24 -2.07 -8.45
CA ARG A 8 6.20 -1.43 -7.55
C ARG A 8 5.91 -1.75 -6.08
N PHE A 9 4.63 -1.67 -5.67
CA PHE A 9 4.23 -2.04 -4.32
C PHE A 9 4.61 -3.48 -4.00
N LYS A 10 4.21 -4.42 -4.88
CA LYS A 10 4.47 -5.84 -4.71
C LYS A 10 5.97 -6.12 -4.55
N SER A 11 6.78 -5.54 -5.43
CA SER A 11 8.24 -5.72 -5.42
C SER A 11 8.86 -5.25 -4.11
N GLU A 12 8.49 -4.08 -3.61
CA GLU A 12 9.02 -3.56 -2.34
C GLU A 12 8.51 -4.34 -1.13
N TYR A 13 7.25 -4.78 -1.16
CA TYR A 13 6.71 -5.67 -0.14
C TYR A 13 7.51 -6.98 -0.05
N GLU A 14 7.78 -7.63 -1.18
CA GLU A 14 8.57 -8.86 -1.24
C GLU A 14 10.02 -8.65 -0.76
N ILE A 15 10.65 -7.54 -1.14
CA ILE A 15 11.99 -7.16 -0.65
C ILE A 15 12.01 -7.03 0.88
N LEU A 16 10.99 -6.39 1.47
CA LEU A 16 10.90 -6.20 2.92
C LEU A 16 10.73 -7.53 3.66
N LEU A 17 10.06 -8.52 3.07
CA LEU A 17 9.86 -9.81 3.72
C LEU A 17 11.06 -10.77 3.60
N LYS A 18 11.92 -10.60 2.59
CA LYS A 18 12.99 -11.55 2.25
C LYS A 18 13.88 -11.99 3.42
N ASN A 19 14.21 -11.08 4.34
CA ASN A 19 15.12 -11.35 5.46
C ASN A 19 14.43 -11.40 6.82
N ASN A 20 13.09 -11.52 6.87
CA ASN A 20 12.28 -11.52 8.10
C ASN A 20 12.38 -10.27 9.00
N SER A 21 13.20 -9.27 8.66
CA SER A 21 13.31 -7.99 9.39
C SER A 21 11.98 -7.25 9.48
N TYR A 22 11.06 -7.50 8.54
CA TYR A 22 9.74 -6.90 8.48
C TYR A 22 8.61 -7.95 8.56
N LYS A 23 8.81 -9.06 9.27
CA LYS A 23 7.85 -10.19 9.35
C LYS A 23 6.44 -9.86 9.85
N SER A 24 6.27 -8.76 10.59
CA SER A 24 4.97 -8.26 11.07
C SER A 24 4.26 -7.32 10.08
N LEU A 25 4.92 -6.98 8.96
CA LEU A 25 4.34 -6.16 7.90
C LEU A 25 3.04 -6.74 7.31
N PRO A 26 2.92 -8.06 7.05
CA PRO A 26 1.68 -8.65 6.56
C PRO A 26 0.53 -8.43 7.55
N GLU A 27 0.75 -8.72 8.83
CA GLU A 27 -0.26 -8.53 9.88
C GLU A 27 -0.71 -7.07 9.98
N ALA A 28 0.23 -6.13 9.94
CA ALA A 28 -0.06 -4.71 9.96
C ALA A 28 -0.93 -4.28 8.76
N LEU A 29 -0.65 -4.81 7.56
CA LEU A 29 -1.42 -4.51 6.36
C LEU A 29 -2.82 -5.12 6.43
N ILE A 30 -2.93 -6.38 6.86
CA ILE A 30 -4.20 -7.07 7.06
C ILE A 30 -5.08 -6.29 8.05
N SER A 31 -4.52 -5.92 9.21
CA SER A 31 -5.22 -5.13 10.21
C SER A 31 -5.70 -3.78 9.65
N ALA A 32 -4.88 -3.13 8.81
CA ALA A 32 -5.17 -1.79 8.32
C ALA A 32 -6.16 -1.74 7.16
N PHE A 33 -6.14 -2.74 6.27
CA PHE A 33 -6.89 -2.70 5.01
C PHE A 33 -7.97 -3.78 4.89
N PHE A 34 -7.81 -4.94 5.52
CA PHE A 34 -8.76 -6.05 5.43
C PHE A 34 -9.70 -6.13 6.64
N LYS A 35 -9.22 -5.73 7.82
CA LYS A 35 -10.01 -5.70 9.06
C LYS A 35 -10.47 -4.30 9.48
N GLY A 36 -10.00 -3.27 8.79
CA GLY A 36 -10.34 -1.87 9.09
C GLY A 36 -11.71 -1.47 8.54
N THR A 37 -12.39 -0.56 9.22
CA THR A 37 -13.58 0.13 8.68
C THR A 37 -13.20 1.04 7.51
N SER A 38 -14.15 1.40 6.65
CA SER A 38 -13.87 2.34 5.54
C SER A 38 -13.23 3.65 6.02
N ALA A 39 -13.67 4.19 7.16
CA ALA A 39 -13.07 5.37 7.76
C ALA A 39 -11.62 5.14 8.21
N GLN A 40 -11.35 3.99 8.84
CA GLN A 40 -9.99 3.61 9.23
C GLN A 40 -9.08 3.41 8.01
N ILE A 41 -9.58 2.78 6.95
CA ILE A 41 -8.80 2.58 5.72
C ILE A 41 -8.46 3.93 5.08
N MET A 42 -9.44 4.84 5.03
CA MET A 42 -9.30 6.21 4.51
C MET A 42 -8.45 7.15 5.36
N HIS A 43 -8.08 6.76 6.58
CA HIS A 43 -7.29 7.60 7.48
C HIS A 43 -5.81 7.64 7.08
N GLY A 44 -5.27 8.85 6.94
CA GLY A 44 -3.88 9.12 6.60
C GLY A 44 -3.69 10.59 6.22
N ALA A 45 -2.45 11.01 5.98
CA ALA A 45 -2.18 12.33 5.43
C ALA A 45 -2.60 12.34 3.96
N VAL A 46 -3.49 13.25 3.58
CA VAL A 46 -3.89 13.42 2.17
C VAL A 46 -2.75 14.11 1.43
N ILE A 47 -2.26 13.46 0.38
CA ILE A 47 -1.21 13.98 -0.49
C ILE A 47 -1.85 14.79 -1.63
N ILE A 48 -2.90 14.24 -2.24
CA ILE A 48 -3.69 14.89 -3.28
C ILE A 48 -5.10 14.32 -3.34
N GLY A 49 -6.04 15.11 -3.86
CA GLY A 49 -7.44 14.72 -4.06
C GLY A 49 -8.36 15.16 -2.92
N THR A 50 -9.64 14.93 -3.11
CA THR A 50 -10.71 15.32 -2.17
C THR A 50 -11.78 14.25 -2.13
N GLY A 51 -12.56 14.21 -1.05
CA GLY A 51 -13.68 13.28 -0.91
C GLY A 51 -13.27 11.82 -0.98
N ASP A 52 -13.89 11.10 -1.92
CA ASP A 52 -13.75 9.66 -2.13
C ASP A 52 -12.64 9.29 -3.12
N LYS A 53 -11.99 10.26 -3.78
CA LYS A 53 -10.84 10.06 -4.68
C LYS A 53 -9.62 10.80 -4.14
N LYS A 54 -8.76 10.07 -3.44
CA LYS A 54 -7.59 10.67 -2.79
C LYS A 54 -6.40 9.73 -2.75
N VAL A 55 -5.23 10.31 -2.79
CA VAL A 55 -3.97 9.62 -2.48
C VAL A 55 -3.61 9.95 -1.05
N ILE A 56 -3.50 8.92 -0.23
CA ILE A 56 -3.11 9.07 1.17
C ILE A 56 -1.74 8.46 1.42
N LYS A 57 -1.03 9.09 2.37
CA LYS A 57 0.12 8.52 3.04
C LYS A 57 -0.31 8.03 4.42
N LYS A 58 -0.25 6.72 4.63
CA LYS A 58 -0.66 6.07 5.88
C LYS A 58 0.55 5.49 6.59
N ARG A 59 0.66 5.75 7.90
CA ARG A 59 1.60 5.03 8.77
C ARG A 59 0.91 3.79 9.33
N LEU A 60 1.55 2.63 9.23
CA LEU A 60 1.09 1.44 9.95
C LEU A 60 1.88 1.29 11.25
N ALA A 61 1.16 0.96 12.32
CA ALA A 61 1.77 0.56 13.58
C ALA A 61 2.05 -0.94 13.50
N GLY A 62 3.32 -1.32 13.38
CA GLY A 62 3.73 -2.71 13.57
C GLY A 62 4.09 -2.97 15.03
N SER A 63 3.88 -4.20 15.50
CA SER A 63 4.31 -4.68 16.83
C SER A 63 5.84 -4.71 17.02
N SER A 64 6.58 -4.53 15.94
CA SER A 64 8.03 -4.76 15.78
C SER A 64 8.89 -3.49 15.89
N GLY A 65 8.33 -2.35 16.29
CA GLY A 65 9.09 -1.11 16.53
C GLY A 65 9.59 -0.38 15.27
N PHE A 66 9.40 -0.91 14.07
CA PHE A 66 9.65 -0.18 12.83
C PHE A 66 8.43 0.64 12.40
N ARG A 67 8.68 1.84 11.85
CA ARG A 67 7.64 2.70 11.28
C ARG A 67 7.56 2.41 9.79
N THR A 68 6.41 1.96 9.28
CA THR A 68 6.22 1.76 7.83
C THR A 68 5.19 2.72 7.30
N TYR A 69 5.50 3.35 6.17
CA TYR A 69 4.61 4.21 5.42
C TYR A 69 4.13 3.52 4.15
N PHE A 70 2.88 3.79 3.83
CA PHE A 70 2.19 3.31 2.65
C PHE A 70 1.62 4.48 1.89
N TYR A 71 1.73 4.44 0.58
CA TYR A 71 0.96 5.32 -0.32
C TYR A 71 -0.16 4.49 -0.94
N ALA A 72 -1.37 5.01 -0.88
CA ALA A 72 -2.54 4.34 -1.44
C ALA A 72 -3.44 5.35 -2.14
N TYR A 73 -3.86 5.02 -3.36
CA TYR A 73 -4.98 5.68 -4.01
C TYR A 73 -6.27 5.03 -3.50
N ILE A 74 -7.21 5.84 -3.04
CA ILE A 74 -8.49 5.37 -2.52
C ILE A 74 -9.60 5.90 -3.41
N SER A 75 -10.48 4.98 -3.82
CA SER A 75 -11.79 5.26 -4.40
C SER A 75 -12.89 4.71 -3.48
N LYS A 76 -14.15 5.04 -3.76
CA LYS A 76 -15.32 4.48 -3.05
C LYS A 76 -15.33 2.94 -3.04
N ASP A 77 -14.89 2.33 -4.14
CA ASP A 77 -15.04 0.89 -4.37
C ASP A 77 -13.72 0.11 -4.19
N ALA A 78 -12.58 0.79 -4.25
CA ALA A 78 -11.27 0.15 -4.27
C ALA A 78 -10.16 0.94 -3.55
N VAL A 79 -9.16 0.21 -3.08
CA VAL A 79 -7.88 0.74 -2.61
C VAL A 79 -6.79 0.20 -3.51
N TYR A 80 -5.92 1.09 -3.98
CA TYR A 80 -4.77 0.76 -4.80
C TYR A 80 -3.50 1.08 -4.01
N LEU A 81 -2.81 0.05 -3.53
CA LEU A 81 -1.56 0.18 -2.81
C LEU A 81 -0.44 0.49 -3.81
N SER A 82 0.12 1.69 -3.72
CA SER A 82 1.08 2.23 -4.67
C SER A 82 2.53 1.95 -4.27
N TYR A 83 2.85 2.11 -2.98
CA TYR A 83 4.20 1.97 -2.47
C TYR A 83 4.23 1.66 -0.97
N VAL A 84 5.28 0.96 -0.54
CA VAL A 84 5.57 0.69 0.87
C VAL A 84 7.05 0.93 1.15
N TYR A 85 7.35 1.58 2.27
CA TYR A 85 8.72 1.68 2.75
C TYR A 85 8.78 1.88 4.27
N PRO A 86 9.79 1.29 4.93
CA PRO A 86 10.07 1.57 6.32
C PRO A 86 10.79 2.92 6.44
N LYS A 87 10.41 3.71 7.44
CA LYS A 87 11.10 4.92 7.89
C LYS A 87 12.24 4.60 8.85
N THR A 88 12.17 3.45 9.52
CA THR A 88 13.17 2.98 10.49
C THR A 88 13.44 1.48 10.31
N GLY A 89 14.57 0.99 10.80
CA GLY A 89 15.02 -0.41 10.62
C GLY A 89 16.10 -0.54 9.54
N SER A 90 16.51 -1.78 9.23
CA SER A 90 17.67 -2.07 8.37
C SER A 90 17.53 -1.56 6.93
N LEU A 91 16.30 -1.44 6.42
CA LEU A 91 15.98 -0.88 5.11
C LEU A 91 15.30 0.49 5.22
N GLY A 92 15.40 1.14 6.39
CA GLY A 92 14.79 2.44 6.66
C GLY A 92 15.25 3.51 5.66
N LYS A 93 14.29 4.20 5.02
CA LYS A 93 14.54 5.28 4.07
C LYS A 93 14.09 6.62 4.65
N GLN A 94 14.68 7.71 4.15
CA GLN A 94 14.18 9.05 4.43
C GLN A 94 12.77 9.24 3.83
N SER A 95 12.15 10.38 4.16
CA SER A 95 10.84 10.70 3.58
C SER A 95 10.99 10.86 2.07
N LEU A 96 10.01 10.39 1.30
CA LEU A 96 10.01 10.56 -0.15
C LEU A 96 9.98 12.04 -0.51
N SER A 97 10.67 12.41 -1.59
CA SER A 97 10.59 13.75 -2.15
C SER A 97 9.25 13.94 -2.86
N THR A 98 8.79 15.18 -2.97
CA THR A 98 7.56 15.50 -3.71
C THR A 98 7.62 15.04 -5.18
N ALA A 99 8.82 15.07 -5.79
CA ALA A 99 9.02 14.54 -7.14
C ALA A 99 8.75 13.04 -7.22
N PHE A 100 9.23 12.27 -6.24
CA PHE A 100 8.98 10.84 -6.20
C PHE A 100 7.52 10.52 -5.85
N GLU A 101 6.88 11.30 -4.98
CA GLU A 101 5.45 11.18 -4.72
C GLU A 101 4.62 11.37 -6.01
N LYS A 102 4.96 12.35 -6.85
CA LYS A 102 4.32 12.53 -8.17
C LYS A 102 4.50 11.33 -9.09
N ILE A 103 5.69 10.73 -9.11
CA ILE A 103 5.95 9.50 -9.88
C ILE A 103 5.02 8.38 -9.41
N LEU A 104 4.92 8.15 -8.10
CA LEU A 104 4.04 7.11 -7.55
C LEU A 104 2.57 7.34 -7.91
N ILE A 105 2.12 8.59 -7.89
CA ILE A 105 0.75 8.96 -8.26
C ILE A 105 0.48 8.62 -9.73
N ASN A 106 1.37 9.05 -10.64
CA ASN A 106 1.24 8.81 -12.07
C ASN A 106 1.30 7.30 -12.38
N GLU A 107 2.29 6.58 -11.85
CA GLU A 107 2.40 5.13 -12.04
C GLU A 107 1.18 4.37 -11.55
N THR A 108 0.56 4.82 -10.46
CA THR A 108 -0.68 4.21 -9.96
C THR A 108 -1.85 4.52 -10.88
N ALA A 109 -1.96 5.76 -11.37
CA ALA A 109 -3.01 6.14 -12.31
C ALA A 109 -2.90 5.36 -13.63
N ASP A 110 -1.70 5.22 -14.18
CA ASP A 110 -1.41 4.44 -15.38
C ASP A 110 -1.77 2.96 -15.16
N ALA A 111 -1.35 2.37 -14.03
CA ALA A 111 -1.69 1.00 -13.69
C ALA A 111 -3.21 0.76 -13.55
N ILE A 112 -3.95 1.73 -13.00
CA ILE A 112 -5.41 1.69 -12.93
C ILE A 112 -6.02 1.75 -14.34
N GLN A 113 -5.54 2.67 -15.17
CA GLN A 113 -6.05 2.87 -16.53
C GLN A 113 -5.81 1.64 -17.42
N ASP A 114 -4.63 1.04 -17.31
CA ASP A 114 -4.22 -0.09 -18.14
C ASP A 114 -4.70 -1.46 -17.61
N ASP A 115 -5.39 -1.47 -16.47
CA ASP A 115 -5.75 -2.67 -15.68
C ASP A 115 -4.51 -3.53 -15.34
N ASN A 116 -3.36 -2.87 -15.18
CA ASN A 116 -2.09 -3.50 -14.85
C ASN A 116 -1.86 -3.54 -13.34
N LEU A 117 -2.77 -4.21 -12.63
CA LEU A 117 -2.78 -4.30 -11.17
C LEU A 117 -2.72 -5.76 -10.71
N HIS A 118 -2.32 -5.95 -9.46
CA HIS A 118 -2.54 -7.22 -8.74
C HIS A 118 -3.72 -7.07 -7.81
N VAL A 119 -4.64 -8.03 -7.83
CA VAL A 119 -5.62 -8.23 -6.76
C VAL A 119 -4.86 -8.71 -5.52
N VAL A 120 -5.10 -8.04 -4.39
CA VAL A 120 -4.55 -8.44 -3.09
C VAL A 120 -5.64 -9.15 -2.32
N THR A 121 -5.39 -10.40 -1.95
CA THR A 121 -6.29 -11.17 -1.09
C THR A 121 -5.58 -11.61 0.18
N GLU A 122 -6.36 -11.80 1.24
CA GLU A 122 -5.89 -12.32 2.51
C GLU A 122 -6.45 -13.73 2.71
N SER A 123 -5.60 -14.65 3.15
CA SER A 123 -5.97 -16.00 3.53
C SER A 123 -5.01 -16.50 4.62
N GLU A 124 -5.56 -16.96 5.75
CA GLU A 124 -4.81 -17.51 6.88
C GLU A 124 -3.67 -16.59 7.38
N GLY A 125 -3.90 -15.28 7.40
CA GLY A 125 -2.90 -14.30 7.85
C GLY A 125 -1.81 -14.01 6.83
N ARG A 126 -1.95 -14.48 5.59
CA ARG A 126 -1.02 -14.25 4.48
C ARG A 126 -1.68 -13.45 3.38
N LEU A 127 -0.88 -12.58 2.75
CA LEU A 127 -1.30 -11.83 1.57
C LEU A 127 -0.85 -12.57 0.32
N THR A 128 -1.75 -12.66 -0.67
CA THR A 128 -1.43 -13.17 -2.00
C THR A 128 -1.73 -12.12 -3.05
N PHE A 129 -0.97 -12.17 -4.14
CA PHE A 129 -1.01 -11.20 -5.23
C PHE A 129 -1.24 -11.93 -6.55
N SER A 130 -2.42 -11.77 -7.14
CA SER A 130 -2.77 -12.35 -8.44
C SER A 130 -3.02 -11.23 -9.45
N ARG A 131 -2.56 -11.39 -10.69
CA ARG A 131 -2.86 -10.40 -11.75
C ARG A 131 -4.36 -10.19 -11.89
N SER A 132 -4.77 -8.92 -11.99
CA SER A 132 -6.09 -8.54 -12.49
C SER A 132 -6.26 -9.17 -13.87
N LYS A 133 -7.28 -10.01 -14.06
CA LYS A 133 -7.61 -10.50 -15.39
C LYS A 133 -8.40 -9.40 -16.09
N LYS A 134 -7.96 -9.00 -17.30
CA LYS A 134 -8.84 -8.31 -18.23
C LYS A 134 -10.05 -9.23 -18.48
N SER A 135 -11.23 -8.79 -18.06
CA SER A 135 -12.50 -9.34 -18.56
C SER A 135 -12.69 -8.95 -20.02
#